data_AF-A0A4Q6G184-F1
#
_entry.id   AF-A0A4Q6G184-F1
#
_cell.length_a   1.000
_cell.length_b   1.000
_cell.length_c   1.000
_cell.angle_alpha   90.00
_cell.angle_beta   90.00
_cell.angle_gamma   90.00
#
_symmetry.space_group_name_H-M   'P 1'
#
loop_
_entity.id
_entity.type
_entity.pdbx_description
1 polymer ?
#
loop_
_entity_poly.entity_id
_entity_poly.type
_entity_poly.pdbx_seq_one_letter_code
_entity_poly.pdbx_strand_id
1 'polypeptide(L)'
;MEKDRSVDEYPKWALAGRIDSRVRLGKAQIKIDALRYSHPTLGVVIGSSSSIDGSEPKARYELLERIWLVEHLLKAPLKSYKVRLPESGEEMHSLDRSHVFAASRPGFRIVESNGVALHESWSAACRAAALELLERHLVLESFRGRIKPHLIDPSLSLFPELSFEDIYLSSTYTLGSQMTDSFKEPIHVAAAFLQPRDAGKVHQICAFGAGFSRQDAILKAEKEALQRYAFLCDSPIPSEAAYEASSAFHQAYHLVPANHWVIKSWLEGNLFNGLSYVPTCIRLNFIDLTLASDLDYFLAKAISEDIKPLEWGAEQLDEITNPLVHPIP
;
A
#
# COMPACT_ATOMS: atom_id res chain seq x y z
N MET A 1 4.65 -6.35 -31.17
CA MET A 1 5.92 -5.59 -31.18
C MET A 1 5.56 -4.17 -30.79
N GLU A 2 5.23 -3.99 -29.52
CA GLU A 2 4.74 -2.73 -28.96
C GLU A 2 5.90 -1.74 -28.87
N LYS A 3 5.62 -0.48 -29.22
CA LYS A 3 6.57 0.62 -29.03
C LYS A 3 6.75 0.79 -27.54
N ASP A 4 7.89 0.34 -27.04
CA ASP A 4 8.36 0.58 -25.69
C ASP A 4 8.68 2.08 -25.52
N ARG A 5 7.64 2.89 -25.27
CA ARG A 5 7.78 4.32 -24.98
C ARG A 5 8.32 4.47 -23.57
N SER A 6 9.64 4.60 -23.45
CA SER A 6 10.35 4.53 -22.16
C SER A 6 10.02 5.72 -21.26
N VAL A 7 10.16 5.53 -19.94
CA VAL A 7 10.07 6.62 -18.95
C VAL A 7 11.09 7.72 -19.24
N ASP A 8 12.15 7.40 -20.00
CA ASP A 8 13.17 8.35 -20.46
C ASP A 8 12.59 9.43 -21.40
N GLU A 9 11.37 9.24 -21.92
CA GLU A 9 10.65 10.24 -22.71
C GLU A 9 9.99 11.33 -21.84
N TYR A 10 9.95 11.20 -20.50
CA TYR A 10 9.50 12.27 -19.61
C TYR A 10 10.63 13.30 -19.44
N PRO A 11 10.56 14.49 -20.09
CA PRO A 11 11.73 15.28 -20.49
C PRO A 11 12.49 15.99 -19.35
N LYS A 12 12.24 15.64 -18.08
CA LYS A 12 12.87 16.23 -16.90
C LYS A 12 13.20 15.24 -15.78
N TRP A 13 12.75 13.99 -15.88
CA TRP A 13 13.06 12.95 -14.91
C TRP A 13 14.27 12.16 -15.39
N ALA A 14 15.33 12.12 -14.59
CA ALA A 14 16.55 11.40 -14.94
C ALA A 14 16.73 10.17 -14.06
N LEU A 15 17.08 9.03 -14.67
CA LEU A 15 17.46 7.82 -13.95
C LEU A 15 18.66 8.12 -13.04
N ALA A 16 18.46 7.99 -11.74
CA ALA A 16 19.46 8.24 -10.70
C ALA A 16 20.00 6.94 -10.09
N GLY A 17 19.33 5.81 -10.31
CA GLY A 17 19.81 4.51 -9.85
C GLY A 17 18.86 3.37 -10.23
N ARG A 18 19.42 2.16 -10.30
CA ARG A 18 18.68 0.93 -10.53
C ARG A 18 19.19 -0.16 -9.62
N ILE A 19 18.27 -0.95 -9.08
CA ILE A 19 18.55 -2.20 -8.38
C ILE A 19 17.97 -3.31 -9.25
N ASP A 20 18.82 -4.24 -9.69
CA ASP A 20 18.42 -5.51 -10.30
C ASP A 20 19.23 -6.59 -9.58
N SER A 21 18.60 -7.26 -8.62
CA SER A 21 19.27 -8.22 -7.76
C SER A 21 18.38 -9.44 -7.51
N ARG A 22 18.97 -10.45 -6.85
CA ARG A 22 18.23 -11.63 -6.41
C ARG A 22 18.61 -11.94 -4.98
N VAL A 23 17.61 -12.29 -4.20
CA VAL A 23 17.78 -12.75 -2.82
C VAL A 23 17.15 -14.13 -2.66
N ARG A 24 17.59 -14.86 -1.64
CA ARG A 24 17.09 -16.22 -1.38
C ARG A 24 16.11 -16.22 -0.22
N LEU A 25 15.06 -17.01 -0.35
CA LEU A 25 14.18 -17.41 0.74
C LEU A 25 14.08 -18.94 0.70
N GLY A 26 14.83 -19.59 1.59
CA GLY A 26 15.15 -21.02 1.52
C GLY A 26 15.59 -21.46 0.12
N LYS A 27 14.74 -22.20 -0.61
CA LYS A 27 15.07 -22.72 -1.95
C LYS A 27 14.72 -21.79 -3.12
N ALA A 28 13.85 -20.80 -2.92
CA ALA A 28 13.50 -19.88 -4.02
C ALA A 28 14.48 -18.73 -4.17
N GLN A 29 14.50 -18.20 -5.39
CA GLN A 29 15.12 -16.93 -5.72
C GLN A 29 14.03 -15.90 -5.97
N ILE A 30 14.11 -14.78 -5.28
CA ILE A 30 13.23 -13.64 -5.47
C ILE A 30 14.02 -12.60 -6.23
N LYS A 31 13.57 -12.24 -7.42
CA LYS A 31 14.12 -11.11 -8.19
C LYS A 31 13.61 -9.81 -7.59
N ILE A 32 14.50 -8.84 -7.47
CA ILE A 32 14.22 -7.47 -7.03
C ILE A 32 14.50 -6.55 -8.21
N ASP A 33 13.54 -5.70 -8.55
CA ASP A 33 13.73 -4.61 -9.51
C ASP A 33 13.27 -3.31 -8.86
N ALA A 34 14.14 -2.30 -8.83
CA ALA A 34 13.79 -0.96 -8.39
C ALA A 34 14.44 0.09 -9.27
N LEU A 35 13.66 1.11 -9.61
CA LEU A 35 14.06 2.22 -10.45
C LEU A 35 13.96 3.50 -9.62
N ARG A 36 15.05 4.27 -9.56
CA ARG A 36 15.10 5.56 -8.86
C ARG A 36 15.28 6.66 -9.90
N TYR A 37 14.33 7.59 -9.96
CA TYR A 37 14.41 8.77 -10.81
C TYR A 37 14.47 10.04 -9.96
N SER A 38 15.14 11.05 -10.50
CA SER A 38 15.29 12.36 -9.86
C SER A 38 14.84 13.48 -10.79
N HIS A 39 14.27 14.52 -10.21
CA HIS A 39 13.88 15.74 -10.88
C HIS A 39 14.46 16.93 -10.11
N PRO A 40 15.06 17.94 -10.78
CA PRO A 40 15.74 19.06 -10.11
C PRO A 40 14.91 19.81 -9.07
N THR A 41 13.59 19.89 -9.27
CA THR A 41 12.66 20.62 -8.39
C THR A 41 11.62 19.75 -7.70
N LEU A 42 11.38 18.53 -8.17
CA LEU A 42 10.29 17.66 -7.68
C LEU A 42 10.82 16.55 -6.77
N GLY A 43 12.14 16.44 -6.63
CA GLY A 43 12.79 15.50 -5.74
C GLY A 43 13.04 14.14 -6.39
N VAL A 44 12.85 13.08 -5.62
CA VAL A 44 13.18 11.70 -6.00
C VAL A 44 11.94 10.84 -5.89
N VAL A 45 11.72 10.00 -6.89
CA VAL A 45 10.69 8.97 -6.92
C VAL A 45 11.31 7.62 -7.19
N ILE A 46 10.74 6.59 -6.59
CA ILE A 46 11.21 5.21 -6.68
C ILE A 46 10.02 4.33 -7.02
N GLY A 47 10.12 3.50 -8.04
CA GLY A 47 9.21 2.38 -8.27
C GLY A 47 9.93 1.07 -8.01
N SER A 48 9.25 0.10 -7.44
CA SER A 48 9.84 -1.12 -6.89
C SER A 48 8.94 -2.34 -7.12
N SER A 49 9.56 -3.50 -7.31
CA SER A 49 8.82 -4.74 -7.39
C SER A 49 9.69 -5.93 -7.04
N SER A 50 9.04 -7.03 -6.68
CA SER A 50 9.69 -8.33 -6.61
C SER A 50 8.87 -9.41 -7.28
N SER A 51 9.52 -10.48 -7.74
CA SER A 51 8.85 -11.65 -8.30
C SER A 51 9.68 -12.93 -8.12
N ILE A 52 9.00 -14.07 -8.03
CA ILE A 52 9.64 -15.40 -8.03
C ILE A 52 9.85 -15.91 -9.46
N ASP A 53 8.96 -15.54 -10.38
CA ASP A 53 8.92 -16.03 -11.77
C ASP A 53 9.68 -15.14 -12.77
N GLY A 54 10.20 -13.99 -12.33
CA GLY A 54 10.94 -13.07 -13.20
C GLY A 54 10.08 -12.26 -14.17
N SER A 55 8.76 -12.19 -13.98
CA SER A 55 7.86 -11.35 -14.77
C SER A 55 8.21 -9.83 -14.72
N GLU A 56 8.11 -9.13 -15.86
CA GLU A 56 8.28 -7.66 -16.08
C GLU A 56 6.94 -6.88 -15.90
N PRO A 57 6.88 -5.53 -15.79
CA PRO A 57 7.76 -4.53 -15.15
C PRO A 57 6.94 -3.73 -14.10
N LYS A 58 6.51 -4.35 -12.99
CA LYS A 58 5.70 -3.65 -11.97
C LYS A 58 6.40 -2.41 -11.39
N ALA A 59 7.72 -2.45 -11.22
CA ALA A 59 8.49 -1.30 -10.75
C ALA A 59 8.34 -0.07 -11.65
N ARG A 60 8.18 -0.26 -12.98
CA ARG A 60 7.98 0.84 -13.92
C ARG A 60 6.59 1.46 -13.78
N TYR A 61 5.56 0.64 -13.63
CA TYR A 61 4.19 1.10 -13.39
C TYR A 61 4.12 1.94 -12.11
N GLU A 62 4.68 1.44 -11.01
CA GLU A 62 4.74 2.17 -9.74
C GLU A 62 5.56 3.47 -9.88
N LEU A 63 6.67 3.44 -10.63
CA LEU A 63 7.47 4.64 -10.87
C LEU A 63 6.67 5.72 -11.62
N LEU A 64 5.98 5.35 -12.71
CA LEU A 64 5.18 6.27 -13.51
C LEU A 64 4.03 6.86 -12.71
N GLU A 65 3.33 6.03 -11.94
CA GLU A 65 2.27 6.46 -11.03
C GLU A 65 2.76 7.55 -10.06
N ARG A 66 3.92 7.31 -9.42
CA ARG A 66 4.54 8.26 -8.49
C ARG A 66 4.99 9.55 -9.17
N ILE A 67 5.58 9.45 -10.37
CA ILE A 67 5.95 10.63 -11.18
C ILE A 67 4.71 11.49 -11.45
N TRP A 68 3.64 10.88 -11.95
CA TRP A 68 2.42 11.60 -12.33
C TRP A 68 1.73 12.23 -11.13
N LEU A 69 1.68 11.53 -10.00
CA LEU A 69 1.15 12.06 -8.75
C LEU A 69 1.96 13.28 -8.26
N VAL A 70 3.29 13.18 -8.24
CA VAL A 70 4.16 14.29 -7.79
C VAL A 70 4.03 15.51 -8.71
N GLU A 71 3.97 15.31 -10.03
CA GLU A 71 3.72 16.38 -11.01
C GLU A 71 2.38 17.09 -10.72
N HIS A 72 1.31 16.32 -10.45
CA HIS A 72 0.00 16.85 -10.08
C HIS A 72 -0.02 17.64 -8.76
N LEU A 73 0.79 17.22 -7.80
CA LEU A 73 0.84 17.84 -6.47
C LEU A 73 1.65 19.14 -6.47
N LEU A 74 2.75 19.20 -7.22
CA LEU A 74 3.78 20.22 -7.02
C LEU A 74 3.94 21.24 -8.16
N LYS A 75 3.61 20.90 -9.42
CA LYS A 75 3.94 21.76 -10.57
C LYS A 75 2.95 22.90 -10.82
N ALA A 76 1.66 22.62 -10.58
CA ALA A 76 0.58 23.61 -10.57
C ALA A 76 -0.66 22.92 -10.00
N PRO A 77 -0.87 22.93 -8.68
CA PRO A 77 -2.01 22.24 -8.09
C PRO A 77 -3.30 22.81 -8.70
N LEU A 78 -4.08 21.94 -9.35
CA LEU A 78 -5.37 22.31 -9.91
C LEU A 78 -6.28 22.80 -8.78
N LYS A 79 -7.11 23.80 -9.07
CA LYS A 79 -8.13 24.28 -8.12
C LYS A 79 -9.21 23.24 -7.90
N SER A 80 -9.59 22.54 -8.97
CA SER A 80 -10.59 21.49 -8.98
C SER A 80 -10.14 20.30 -9.82
N TYR A 81 -10.71 19.13 -9.52
CA TYR A 81 -10.46 17.88 -10.21
C TYR A 81 -11.76 17.26 -10.69
N LYS A 82 -11.72 16.56 -11.82
CA LYS A 82 -12.88 15.92 -12.42
C LYS A 82 -13.18 14.61 -11.71
N VAL A 83 -14.44 14.43 -11.33
CA VAL A 83 -15.00 13.15 -10.87
C VAL A 83 -15.59 12.45 -12.08
N ARG A 84 -15.25 11.18 -12.27
CA ARG A 84 -15.74 10.38 -13.40
C ARG A 84 -16.33 9.04 -12.95
N LEU A 85 -17.27 8.54 -13.73
CA LEU A 85 -17.82 7.19 -13.55
C LEU A 85 -16.76 6.12 -13.83
N PRO A 86 -16.64 5.07 -13.00
CA PRO A 86 -15.58 4.06 -13.15
C PRO A 86 -15.72 3.19 -14.41
N GLU A 87 -16.93 2.97 -14.93
CA GLU A 87 -17.14 2.16 -16.14
C GLU A 87 -16.99 2.96 -17.44
N SER A 88 -17.59 4.14 -17.51
CA SER A 88 -17.67 4.93 -18.75
C SER A 88 -16.58 5.98 -18.88
N GLY A 89 -15.96 6.41 -17.77
CA GLY A 89 -15.09 7.58 -17.74
C GLY A 89 -15.83 8.90 -17.98
N GLU A 90 -17.17 8.88 -18.01
CA GLU A 90 -17.99 10.08 -18.16
C GLU A 90 -17.79 11.01 -16.95
N GLU A 91 -17.58 12.29 -17.23
CA GLU A 91 -17.45 13.31 -16.20
C GLU A 91 -18.80 13.55 -15.54
N MET A 92 -18.85 13.41 -14.21
CA MET A 92 -20.06 13.64 -13.42
C MET A 92 -20.12 15.09 -12.91
N HIS A 93 -19.05 15.51 -12.24
CA HIS A 93 -18.90 16.82 -11.62
C HIS A 93 -17.42 17.09 -11.34
N SER A 94 -17.12 18.22 -10.71
CA SER A 94 -15.77 18.54 -10.23
C SER A 94 -15.76 18.77 -8.72
N LEU A 95 -14.65 18.40 -8.08
CA LEU A 95 -14.40 18.65 -6.66
C LEU A 95 -13.21 19.58 -6.46
N ASP A 96 -13.29 20.44 -5.45
CA ASP A 96 -12.15 21.29 -5.09
C ASP A 96 -11.00 20.45 -4.54
N ARG A 97 -9.77 20.96 -4.70
CA ARG A 97 -8.55 20.30 -4.23
C ARG A 97 -8.64 19.82 -2.78
N SER A 98 -9.26 20.59 -1.88
CA SER A 98 -9.36 20.23 -0.46
C SER A 98 -10.16 18.96 -0.19
N HIS A 99 -11.05 18.56 -1.11
CA HIS A 99 -11.80 17.30 -1.02
C HIS A 99 -11.01 16.12 -1.58
N VAL A 100 -10.05 16.37 -2.48
CA VAL A 100 -9.21 15.32 -3.11
C VAL A 100 -7.92 15.07 -2.32
N PHE A 101 -7.29 16.15 -1.87
CA PHE A 101 -6.03 16.14 -1.12
C PHE A 101 -6.23 16.91 0.18
N ALA A 102 -6.52 16.16 1.25
CA ALA A 102 -6.72 16.73 2.58
C ALA A 102 -5.46 17.43 3.09
N ALA A 103 -5.66 18.46 3.91
CA ALA A 103 -4.55 19.18 4.55
C ALA A 103 -3.98 18.36 5.72
N SER A 104 -2.65 18.38 5.86
CA SER A 104 -1.98 17.83 7.04
C SER A 104 -2.19 18.71 8.27
N ARG A 105 -2.17 18.11 9.46
CA ARG A 105 -2.28 18.80 10.76
C ARG A 105 -0.99 18.63 11.57
N PRO A 106 -0.70 19.48 12.58
CA PRO A 106 0.54 19.38 13.35
C PRO A 106 0.77 17.98 13.93
N GLY A 107 1.95 17.40 13.70
CA GLY A 107 2.32 16.05 14.14
C GLY A 107 1.81 14.91 13.24
N PHE A 108 1.07 15.22 12.18
CA PHE A 108 0.54 14.23 11.24
C PHE A 108 0.78 14.66 9.79
N ARG A 109 0.89 13.68 8.89
CA ARG A 109 1.04 13.94 7.46
C ARG A 109 0.09 13.09 6.64
N ILE A 110 -0.76 13.71 5.82
CA ILE A 110 -1.67 12.98 4.93
C ILE A 110 -0.88 12.17 3.90
N VAL A 111 -1.35 10.95 3.64
CA VAL A 111 -0.80 10.07 2.60
C VAL A 111 -1.54 10.33 1.28
N GLU A 112 -1.00 11.24 0.49
CA GLU A 112 -1.62 11.71 -0.76
C GLU A 112 -1.73 10.60 -1.83
N SER A 113 -0.85 9.59 -1.77
CA SER A 113 -0.86 8.42 -2.67
C SER A 113 -1.93 7.39 -2.33
N ASN A 114 -2.55 7.44 -1.14
CA ASN A 114 -3.53 6.44 -0.75
C ASN A 114 -4.71 6.41 -1.73
N GLY A 115 -4.97 5.22 -2.29
CA GLY A 115 -6.03 5.02 -3.27
C GLY A 115 -5.73 5.63 -4.63
N VAL A 116 -4.46 5.79 -5.01
CA VAL A 116 -4.04 6.22 -6.34
C VAL A 116 -3.57 5.00 -7.12
N ALA A 117 -3.99 4.85 -8.38
CA ALA A 117 -3.51 3.76 -9.21
C ALA A 117 -3.38 4.14 -10.68
N LEU A 118 -2.29 3.71 -11.31
CA LEU A 118 -2.05 3.83 -12.76
C LEU A 118 -2.43 2.54 -13.49
N HIS A 119 -3.13 2.64 -14.63
CA HIS A 119 -3.40 1.50 -15.50
C HIS A 119 -3.60 1.90 -16.97
N GLU A 120 -3.55 0.92 -17.88
CA GLU A 120 -3.83 1.09 -19.32
C GLU A 120 -5.30 1.44 -19.66
N SER A 121 -6.23 1.29 -18.70
CA SER A 121 -7.61 1.72 -18.90
C SER A 121 -8.16 2.38 -17.64
N TRP A 122 -9.05 3.36 -17.84
CA TRP A 122 -9.71 4.08 -16.75
C TRP A 122 -10.38 3.14 -15.73
N SER A 123 -11.19 2.18 -16.21
CA SER A 123 -11.89 1.25 -15.31
C SER A 123 -10.94 0.37 -14.49
N ALA A 124 -9.82 -0.07 -15.09
CA ALA A 124 -8.81 -0.82 -14.36
C ALA A 124 -8.06 0.04 -13.33
N ALA A 125 -7.77 1.31 -13.66
CA ALA A 125 -7.21 2.27 -12.72
C ALA A 125 -8.17 2.53 -11.54
N CYS A 126 -9.46 2.74 -11.80
CA CYS A 126 -10.49 2.87 -10.75
C CYS A 126 -10.57 1.64 -9.85
N ARG A 127 -10.59 0.43 -10.43
CA ARG A 127 -10.59 -0.82 -9.66
C ARG A 127 -9.36 -0.93 -8.76
N ALA A 128 -8.17 -0.67 -9.29
CA ALA A 128 -6.93 -0.73 -8.52
C ALA A 128 -6.91 0.33 -7.39
N ALA A 129 -7.31 1.56 -7.69
CA ALA A 129 -7.41 2.65 -6.72
C ALA A 129 -8.39 2.33 -5.57
N ALA A 130 -9.55 1.73 -5.89
CA ALA A 130 -10.52 1.32 -4.88
C ALA A 130 -10.02 0.18 -3.99
N LEU A 131 -9.31 -0.80 -4.58
CA LEU A 131 -8.70 -1.89 -3.83
C LEU A 131 -7.68 -1.35 -2.82
N GLU A 132 -6.79 -0.44 -3.24
CA GLU A 132 -5.81 0.15 -2.32
C GLU A 132 -6.49 0.98 -1.21
N LEU A 133 -7.45 1.85 -1.56
CA LEU A 133 -8.15 2.67 -0.58
C LEU A 133 -8.83 1.81 0.50
N LEU A 134 -9.53 0.74 0.10
CA LEU A 134 -10.22 -0.15 1.04
C LEU A 134 -9.28 -1.09 1.79
N GLU A 135 -8.15 -1.47 1.20
CA GLU A 135 -7.08 -2.16 1.92
C GLU A 135 -6.63 -1.35 3.13
N ARG A 136 -6.20 -0.10 2.89
CA ARG A 136 -5.70 0.77 3.95
C ARG A 136 -6.80 1.13 4.93
N HIS A 137 -8.04 1.35 4.47
CA HIS A 137 -9.18 1.59 5.35
C HIS A 137 -9.43 0.41 6.30
N LEU A 138 -9.61 -0.81 5.80
CA LEU A 138 -9.93 -1.96 6.66
C LEU A 138 -8.76 -2.35 7.58
N VAL A 139 -7.51 -2.15 7.14
CA VAL A 139 -6.34 -2.29 8.03
C VAL A 139 -6.40 -1.28 9.17
N LEU A 140 -6.66 0.00 8.91
CA LEU A 140 -6.78 1.03 9.94
C LEU A 140 -7.96 0.75 10.88
N GLU A 141 -9.13 0.39 10.34
CA GLU A 141 -10.31 0.10 11.16
C GLU A 141 -10.11 -1.13 12.03
N SER A 142 -9.41 -2.14 11.53
CA SER A 142 -9.00 -3.27 12.34
C SER A 142 -8.00 -2.87 13.42
N PHE A 143 -6.99 -2.07 13.09
CA PHE A 143 -5.96 -1.62 14.03
C PHE A 143 -6.53 -0.74 15.15
N ARG A 144 -7.53 0.10 14.83
CA ARG A 144 -8.30 0.91 15.79
C ARG A 144 -9.33 0.12 16.58
N GLY A 145 -9.38 -1.20 16.42
CA GLY A 145 -10.22 -2.08 17.24
C GLY A 145 -11.66 -2.26 16.76
N ARG A 146 -12.03 -1.75 15.58
CA ARG A 146 -13.39 -1.88 15.03
C ARG A 146 -13.61 -3.23 14.36
N ILE A 147 -12.56 -3.81 13.79
CA ILE A 147 -12.61 -5.11 13.12
C ILE A 147 -11.62 -6.05 13.79
N LYS A 148 -12.11 -7.20 14.27
CA LYS A 148 -11.24 -8.24 14.81
C LYS A 148 -10.55 -8.98 13.66
N PRO A 149 -9.20 -9.08 13.64
CA PRO A 149 -8.52 -9.97 12.70
C PRO A 149 -8.95 -11.42 12.92
N HIS A 150 -9.21 -12.15 11.83
CA HIS A 150 -9.53 -13.57 11.89
C HIS A 150 -8.46 -14.39 11.18
N LEU A 151 -7.80 -15.30 11.91
CA LEU A 151 -6.79 -16.20 11.37
C LEU A 151 -7.41 -17.13 10.31
N ILE A 152 -6.68 -17.32 9.21
CA ILE A 152 -6.99 -18.24 8.11
C ILE A 152 -5.93 -19.34 8.13
N ASP A 153 -6.36 -20.59 8.35
CA ASP A 153 -5.50 -21.77 8.41
C ASP A 153 -5.88 -22.77 7.29
N PRO A 154 -4.92 -23.36 6.54
CA PRO A 154 -3.53 -22.94 6.35
C PRO A 154 -3.41 -22.07 5.10
N SER A 155 -2.91 -20.85 5.21
CA SER A 155 -2.68 -20.03 4.01
C SER A 155 -1.33 -19.33 4.03
N LEU A 156 -0.40 -19.96 3.30
CA LEU A 156 0.60 -19.29 2.49
C LEU A 156 0.77 -20.10 1.21
N SER A 157 -0.13 -19.92 0.25
CA SER A 157 -0.20 -20.72 -0.98
C SER A 157 1.06 -20.64 -1.85
N LEU A 158 1.78 -19.51 -1.78
CA LEU A 158 3.04 -19.30 -2.49
C LEU A 158 4.28 -19.86 -1.75
N PHE A 159 4.14 -20.28 -0.50
CA PHE A 159 5.26 -20.61 0.36
C PHE A 159 5.53 -22.09 0.73
N PRO A 160 4.71 -23.11 0.41
CA PRO A 160 4.98 -24.48 0.90
C PRO A 160 6.29 -25.08 0.37
N GLU A 161 6.82 -24.54 -0.74
CA GLU A 161 8.08 -25.00 -1.35
C GLU A 161 9.31 -24.21 -0.88
N LEU A 162 9.12 -23.17 -0.05
CA LEU A 162 10.16 -22.20 0.27
C LEU A 162 11.06 -22.59 1.45
N SER A 163 10.69 -23.58 2.27
CA SER A 163 11.49 -24.02 3.44
C SER A 163 11.89 -22.84 4.36
N PHE A 164 10.95 -21.94 4.63
CA PHE A 164 11.15 -20.73 5.42
C PHE A 164 10.64 -20.88 6.86
N GLU A 165 10.04 -22.03 7.19
CA GLU A 165 9.48 -22.34 8.50
C GLU A 165 10.56 -22.42 9.59
N ASP A 166 11.83 -22.59 9.23
CA ASP A 166 12.98 -22.52 10.16
C ASP A 166 13.32 -21.07 10.55
N ILE A 167 12.89 -20.09 9.74
CA ILE A 167 13.19 -18.66 9.89
C ILE A 167 11.98 -17.94 10.50
N TYR A 168 10.79 -18.27 10.01
CA TYR A 168 9.55 -17.56 10.33
C TYR A 168 8.45 -18.50 10.82
N LEU A 169 7.59 -17.94 11.67
CA LEU A 169 6.22 -18.39 11.85
C LEU A 169 5.33 -17.57 10.91
N SER A 170 4.63 -18.26 10.02
CA SER A 170 3.69 -17.62 9.10
C SER A 170 2.26 -17.65 9.62
N SER A 171 1.54 -16.57 9.35
CA SER A 171 0.10 -16.51 9.61
C SER A 171 -0.55 -15.54 8.63
N THR A 172 -1.80 -15.83 8.27
CA THR A 172 -2.59 -14.98 7.38
C THR A 172 -3.93 -14.73 8.03
N TYR A 173 -4.41 -13.49 7.91
CA TYR A 173 -5.64 -13.04 8.53
C TYR A 173 -6.56 -12.41 7.50
N THR A 174 -7.86 -12.58 7.64
CA THR A 174 -8.84 -11.69 7.00
C THR A 174 -9.15 -10.52 7.93
N LEU A 175 -9.22 -9.33 7.33
CA LEU A 175 -9.66 -8.08 7.96
C LEU A 175 -11.08 -7.69 7.50
N GLY A 176 -11.85 -8.67 7.03
CA GLY A 176 -13.22 -8.48 6.57
C GLY A 176 -13.36 -8.14 5.08
N SER A 177 -14.51 -7.60 4.74
CA SER A 177 -14.87 -7.20 3.38
C SER A 177 -15.85 -6.06 3.39
N GLN A 178 -15.81 -5.22 2.36
CA GLN A 178 -16.57 -3.99 2.28
C GLN A 178 -17.32 -3.90 0.94
N MET A 179 -18.63 -3.59 0.99
CA MET A 179 -19.39 -3.25 -0.21
C MET A 179 -19.12 -1.79 -0.62
N THR A 180 -19.26 -1.51 -1.91
CA THR A 180 -19.18 -0.16 -2.47
C THR A 180 -20.40 0.12 -3.34
N ASP A 181 -20.69 1.39 -3.59
CA ASP A 181 -21.70 1.80 -4.58
C ASP A 181 -21.23 1.66 -6.04
N SER A 182 -19.93 1.47 -6.24
CA SER A 182 -19.26 1.48 -7.54
C SER A 182 -19.01 0.08 -8.13
N PHE A 183 -19.06 -0.96 -7.31
CA PHE A 183 -18.81 -2.35 -7.73
C PHE A 183 -19.85 -3.30 -7.15
N LYS A 184 -20.19 -4.35 -7.90
CA LYS A 184 -21.19 -5.35 -7.49
C LYS A 184 -20.64 -6.32 -6.46
N GLU A 185 -19.34 -6.60 -6.54
CA GLU A 185 -18.62 -7.51 -5.67
C GLU A 185 -18.04 -6.76 -4.46
N PRO A 186 -18.06 -7.37 -3.26
CA PRO A 186 -17.35 -6.83 -2.11
C PRO A 186 -15.84 -6.86 -2.34
N ILE A 187 -15.13 -5.89 -1.77
CA ILE A 187 -13.67 -5.89 -1.71
C ILE A 187 -13.25 -6.55 -0.39
N HIS A 188 -12.49 -7.64 -0.50
CA HIS A 188 -11.93 -8.39 0.61
C HIS A 188 -10.53 -7.90 0.94
N VAL A 189 -10.17 -7.86 2.23
CA VAL A 189 -8.83 -7.50 2.68
C VAL A 189 -8.24 -8.62 3.52
N ALA A 190 -6.99 -8.94 3.21
CA ALA A 190 -6.19 -9.91 3.92
C ALA A 190 -4.85 -9.31 4.36
N ALA A 191 -4.25 -9.93 5.35
CA ALA A 191 -2.94 -9.58 5.86
C ALA A 191 -2.09 -10.85 5.99
N ALA A 192 -0.83 -10.79 5.54
CA ALA A 192 0.14 -11.86 5.65
C ALA A 192 1.27 -11.41 6.59
N PHE A 193 1.61 -12.27 7.54
CA PHE A 193 2.62 -11.99 8.56
C PHE A 193 3.66 -13.09 8.62
N LEU A 194 4.93 -12.67 8.62
CA LEU A 194 6.07 -13.53 8.87
C LEU A 194 6.71 -13.05 10.17
N GLN A 195 6.41 -13.75 11.27
CA GLN A 195 6.97 -13.47 12.58
C GLN A 195 8.34 -14.17 12.71
N PRO A 196 9.43 -13.44 12.99
CA PRO A 196 10.75 -14.04 13.06
C PRO A 196 10.83 -14.97 14.26
N ARG A 197 11.42 -16.16 14.08
CA ARG A 197 11.73 -17.05 15.22
C ARG A 197 12.85 -16.48 16.10
N ASP A 198 13.76 -15.73 15.48
CA ASP A 198 14.83 -15.00 16.14
C ASP A 198 14.79 -13.53 15.69
N ALA A 199 14.16 -12.68 16.50
CA ALA A 199 13.98 -11.26 16.21
C ALA A 199 15.30 -10.47 16.19
N GLY A 200 16.43 -11.07 16.59
CA GLY A 200 17.76 -10.47 16.49
C GLY A 200 18.49 -10.79 15.18
N LYS A 201 17.90 -11.61 14.30
CA LYS A 201 18.56 -12.06 13.05
C LYS A 201 17.81 -11.71 11.77
N VAL A 202 16.47 -11.67 11.82
CA VAL A 202 15.64 -11.34 10.65
C VAL A 202 14.48 -10.43 11.02
N HIS A 203 14.06 -9.60 10.06
CA HIS A 203 12.97 -8.64 10.22
C HIS A 203 11.62 -9.31 10.33
N GLN A 204 10.72 -8.76 11.13
CA GLN A 204 9.30 -9.07 11.03
C GLN A 204 8.73 -8.50 9.73
N ILE A 205 7.93 -9.31 9.02
CA ILE A 205 7.26 -8.88 7.79
C ILE A 205 5.76 -8.81 8.03
N CYS A 206 5.17 -7.67 7.65
CA CYS A 206 3.75 -7.41 7.66
C CYS A 206 3.35 -6.87 6.29
N ALA A 207 2.37 -7.51 5.66
CA ALA A 207 1.93 -7.17 4.32
C ALA A 207 0.41 -7.29 4.20
N PHE A 208 -0.15 -6.55 3.27
CA PHE A 208 -1.59 -6.43 3.07
C PHE A 208 -1.95 -6.65 1.61
N GLY A 209 -3.18 -7.07 1.38
CA GLY A 209 -3.69 -7.29 0.05
C GLY A 209 -5.21 -7.14 -0.01
N ALA A 210 -5.69 -6.45 -1.04
CA ALA A 210 -7.11 -6.36 -1.35
C ALA A 210 -7.49 -6.97 -2.72
N GLY A 211 -8.62 -7.67 -2.75
CA GLY A 211 -9.15 -8.29 -3.98
C GLY A 211 -10.67 -8.40 -3.99
N PHE A 212 -11.26 -8.63 -5.16
CA PHE A 212 -12.70 -8.90 -5.33
C PHE A 212 -13.09 -10.34 -4.94
N SER A 213 -12.12 -11.14 -4.50
CA SER A 213 -12.33 -12.42 -3.84
C SER A 213 -11.38 -12.53 -2.65
N ARG A 214 -11.75 -13.37 -1.67
CA ARG A 214 -10.87 -13.67 -0.52
C ARG A 214 -9.53 -14.25 -0.97
N GLN A 215 -9.53 -15.11 -1.98
CA GLN A 215 -8.32 -15.75 -2.50
C GLN A 215 -7.38 -14.72 -3.14
N ASP A 216 -7.91 -13.76 -3.90
CA ASP A 216 -7.09 -12.71 -4.52
C ASP A 216 -6.47 -11.79 -3.47
N ALA A 217 -7.22 -11.45 -2.42
CA ALA A 217 -6.73 -10.63 -1.31
C ALA A 217 -5.56 -11.34 -0.59
N ILE A 218 -5.71 -12.63 -0.29
CA ILE A 218 -4.65 -13.46 0.32
C ILE A 218 -3.42 -13.51 -0.59
N LEU A 219 -3.59 -13.86 -1.87
CA LEU A 219 -2.49 -13.97 -2.81
C LEU A 219 -1.73 -12.65 -2.98
N LYS A 220 -2.42 -11.50 -2.93
CA LYS A 220 -1.78 -10.18 -2.96
C LYS A 220 -1.00 -9.89 -1.68
N ALA A 221 -1.57 -10.17 -0.51
CA ALA A 221 -0.87 -10.00 0.77
C ALA A 221 0.40 -10.86 0.83
N GLU A 222 0.33 -12.10 0.33
CA GLU A 222 1.46 -13.01 0.18
C GLU A 222 2.56 -12.47 -0.74
N LYS A 223 2.18 -11.93 -1.91
CA LYS A 223 3.12 -11.30 -2.86
C LYS A 223 3.79 -10.06 -2.26
N GLU A 224 3.02 -9.25 -1.54
CA GLU A 224 3.55 -8.08 -0.84
C GLU A 224 4.50 -8.49 0.29
N ALA A 225 4.22 -9.59 1.01
CA ALA A 225 5.12 -10.12 2.02
C ALA A 225 6.46 -10.57 1.41
N LEU A 226 6.43 -11.24 0.25
CA LEU A 226 7.64 -11.62 -0.49
C LEU A 226 8.44 -10.39 -0.93
N GLN A 227 7.76 -9.35 -1.42
CA GLN A 227 8.41 -8.09 -1.81
C GLN A 227 9.10 -7.43 -0.64
N ARG A 228 8.40 -7.31 0.49
CA ARG A 228 8.98 -6.74 1.70
C ARG A 228 10.15 -7.55 2.23
N TYR A 229 10.03 -8.88 2.27
CA TYR A 229 11.16 -9.75 2.62
C TYR A 229 12.35 -9.46 1.71
N ALA A 230 12.12 -9.37 0.40
CA ALA A 230 13.20 -9.22 -0.56
C ALA A 230 13.99 -7.92 -0.37
N PHE A 231 13.31 -6.81 -0.06
CA PHE A 231 13.97 -5.54 0.22
C PHE A 231 14.60 -5.46 1.61
N LEU A 232 14.21 -6.31 2.56
CA LEU A 232 14.64 -6.23 3.96
C LEU A 232 15.66 -7.29 4.36
N CYS A 233 15.76 -8.43 3.68
CA CYS A 233 16.49 -9.61 4.16
C CYS A 233 17.97 -9.37 4.50
N ASP A 234 18.64 -8.49 3.75
CA ASP A 234 20.05 -8.13 3.97
C ASP A 234 20.22 -6.79 4.71
N SER A 235 19.12 -6.14 5.11
CA SER A 235 19.16 -4.88 5.83
C SER A 235 19.42 -5.09 7.32
N PRO A 236 20.18 -4.21 8.00
CA PRO A 236 20.43 -4.33 9.43
C PRO A 236 19.14 -4.17 10.23
N ILE A 237 19.02 -4.92 11.33
CA ILE A 237 17.87 -4.80 12.24
C ILE A 237 18.03 -3.51 13.06
N PRO A 238 17.05 -2.59 12.99
CA PRO A 238 17.12 -1.37 13.78
C PRO A 238 16.89 -1.66 15.26
N SER A 239 17.67 -1.01 16.13
CA SER A 239 17.42 -1.01 17.57
C SER A 239 16.41 0.05 18.01
N GLU A 240 16.21 1.08 17.19
CA GLU A 240 15.30 2.20 17.44
C GLU A 240 14.74 2.77 16.13
N ALA A 241 13.63 3.51 16.23
CA ALA A 241 13.03 4.24 15.13
C ALA A 241 12.85 5.71 15.53
N ALA A 242 13.58 6.60 14.88
CA ALA A 242 13.44 8.04 15.12
C ALA A 242 12.09 8.52 14.61
N TYR A 243 11.31 9.17 15.49
CA TYR A 243 9.98 9.64 15.15
C TYR A 243 10.01 10.70 14.03
N GLU A 244 9.24 10.43 12.99
CA GLU A 244 8.91 11.35 11.91
C GLU A 244 7.51 10.99 11.41
N ALA A 245 6.68 11.98 11.02
CA ALA A 245 5.41 11.71 10.34
C ALA A 245 5.65 11.27 8.89
N SER A 246 6.25 10.10 8.71
CA SER A 246 6.65 9.54 7.42
C SER A 246 6.40 8.02 7.33
N SER A 247 6.22 7.54 6.10
CA SER A 247 6.20 6.11 5.76
C SER A 247 7.44 5.37 6.30
N ALA A 248 8.62 5.99 6.21
CA ALA A 248 9.88 5.42 6.70
C ALA A 248 9.87 5.16 8.21
N PHE A 249 9.31 6.09 9.01
CA PHE A 249 9.14 5.88 10.44
C PHE A 249 8.18 4.72 10.74
N HIS A 250 7.03 4.67 10.08
CA HIS A 250 6.06 3.59 10.30
C HIS A 250 6.65 2.22 9.98
N GLN A 251 7.38 2.12 8.86
CA GLN A 251 8.12 0.92 8.53
C GLN A 251 9.18 0.61 9.60
N ALA A 252 10.09 1.54 9.90
CA ALA A 252 11.17 1.31 10.86
C ALA A 252 10.65 0.94 12.25
N TYR A 253 9.57 1.57 12.71
CA TYR A 253 8.94 1.30 14.00
C TYR A 253 8.60 -0.19 14.17
N HIS A 254 8.03 -0.82 13.14
CA HIS A 254 7.64 -2.23 13.18
C HIS A 254 8.78 -3.21 12.86
N LEU A 255 9.94 -2.73 12.41
CA LEU A 255 11.16 -3.53 12.26
C LEU A 255 11.95 -3.64 13.57
N VAL A 256 11.72 -2.75 14.54
CA VAL A 256 12.39 -2.78 15.85
C VAL A 256 11.82 -3.93 16.68
N PRO A 257 12.64 -4.89 17.15
CA PRO A 257 12.16 -6.05 17.90
C PRO A 257 11.36 -5.71 19.16
N ALA A 258 11.72 -4.61 19.83
CA ALA A 258 11.02 -4.12 21.02
C ALA A 258 9.57 -3.68 20.74
N ASN A 259 9.18 -3.46 19.48
CA ASN A 259 7.85 -3.03 19.08
C ASN A 259 6.98 -4.15 18.47
N HIS A 260 7.53 -5.35 18.24
CA HIS A 260 6.80 -6.46 17.62
C HIS A 260 5.52 -6.87 18.38
N TRP A 261 5.48 -6.60 19.70
CA TRP A 261 4.30 -6.85 20.52
C TRP A 261 3.06 -6.08 20.04
N VAL A 262 3.21 -4.92 19.37
CA VAL A 262 2.08 -4.12 18.88
C VAL A 262 1.29 -4.90 17.84
N ILE A 263 1.99 -5.45 16.85
CA ILE A 263 1.38 -6.28 15.80
C ILE A 263 0.78 -7.54 16.41
N LYS A 264 1.53 -8.22 17.28
CA LYS A 264 1.04 -9.43 17.94
C LYS A 264 -0.27 -9.17 18.71
N SER A 265 -0.29 -8.12 19.53
CA SER A 265 -1.49 -7.73 20.29
C SER A 265 -2.67 -7.38 19.39
N TRP A 266 -2.43 -6.68 18.28
CA TRP A 266 -3.47 -6.39 17.29
C TRP A 266 -4.07 -7.68 16.71
N LEU A 267 -3.23 -8.61 16.25
CA LEU A 267 -3.65 -9.85 15.60
C LEU A 267 -4.34 -10.84 16.53
N GLU A 268 -3.95 -10.86 17.81
CA GLU A 268 -4.63 -11.64 18.84
C GLU A 268 -6.01 -11.03 19.21
N GLY A 269 -6.32 -9.85 18.69
CA GLY A 269 -7.58 -9.15 18.93
C GLY A 269 -7.59 -8.38 20.25
N ASN A 270 -6.43 -8.12 20.88
CA ASN A 270 -6.35 -7.36 22.13
C ASN A 270 -6.70 -5.88 21.95
N LEU A 271 -6.69 -5.38 20.70
CA LEU A 271 -7.14 -4.03 20.37
C LEU A 271 -8.65 -3.97 20.05
N PHE A 272 -9.33 -5.11 19.89
CA PHE A 272 -10.74 -5.13 19.48
C PHE A 272 -11.66 -4.73 20.63
N ASN A 273 -12.47 -3.69 20.42
CA ASN A 273 -13.38 -3.17 21.44
C ASN A 273 -14.86 -3.49 21.18
N GLY A 274 -15.22 -4.02 20.00
CA GLY A 274 -16.58 -4.47 19.68
C GLY A 274 -17.68 -3.40 19.67
N LEU A 275 -17.36 -2.14 19.97
CA LEU A 275 -18.32 -1.05 20.14
C LEU A 275 -18.42 -0.11 18.92
N SER A 276 -17.68 -0.39 17.86
CA SER A 276 -17.46 0.59 16.80
C SER A 276 -18.15 0.23 15.48
N TYR A 277 -18.88 1.19 14.92
CA TYR A 277 -19.52 1.08 13.61
C TYR A 277 -18.51 1.21 12.47
N VAL A 278 -18.58 0.29 11.51
CA VAL A 278 -17.96 0.39 10.18
C VAL A 278 -19.12 0.44 9.16
N PRO A 279 -19.17 1.43 8.25
CA PRO A 279 -20.24 1.51 7.25
C PRO A 279 -20.38 0.22 6.47
N THR A 280 -21.61 -0.22 6.20
CA THR A 280 -21.86 -1.45 5.44
C THR A 280 -21.62 -1.29 3.94
N CYS A 281 -21.71 -0.06 3.43
CA CYS A 281 -21.42 0.31 2.05
C CYS A 281 -20.66 1.65 2.04
N ILE A 282 -19.55 1.70 1.29
CA ILE A 282 -18.73 2.90 1.11
C ILE A 282 -19.06 3.54 -0.23
N ARG A 283 -19.29 4.85 -0.24
CA ARG A 283 -19.50 5.60 -1.48
C ARG A 283 -18.17 6.09 -2.03
N LEU A 284 -17.84 5.71 -3.25
CA LEU A 284 -16.57 6.06 -3.87
C LEU A 284 -16.75 7.13 -4.95
N ASN A 285 -15.84 8.10 -4.95
CA ASN A 285 -15.63 9.00 -6.07
C ASN A 285 -14.28 8.69 -6.71
N PHE A 286 -14.21 8.70 -8.04
CA PHE A 286 -12.98 8.49 -8.79
C PHE A 286 -12.52 9.78 -9.46
N ILE A 287 -11.34 10.22 -9.08
CA ILE A 287 -10.73 11.47 -9.53
C ILE A 287 -9.76 11.17 -10.66
N ASP A 288 -9.91 11.90 -11.77
CA ASP A 288 -9.00 11.81 -12.91
C ASP A 288 -7.73 12.64 -12.65
N LEU A 289 -6.61 11.94 -12.51
CA LEU A 289 -5.26 12.48 -12.37
C LEU A 289 -4.40 12.16 -13.61
N THR A 290 -5.03 11.90 -14.76
CA THR A 290 -4.32 11.58 -15.98
C THR A 290 -3.61 12.83 -16.51
N LEU A 291 -2.28 12.75 -16.65
CA LEU A 291 -1.52 13.82 -17.29
C LEU A 291 -1.74 13.79 -18.80
N ALA A 292 -1.81 14.97 -19.41
CA ALA A 292 -1.73 15.09 -20.86
C ALA A 292 -0.34 14.62 -21.32
N SER A 293 -0.27 13.36 -21.73
CA SER A 293 0.95 12.71 -22.20
C SER A 293 0.63 11.83 -23.39
N ASP A 294 1.64 11.50 -24.18
CA ASP A 294 1.49 10.55 -25.28
C ASP A 294 1.45 9.10 -24.77
N LEU A 295 1.44 8.85 -23.47
CA LEU A 295 1.33 7.50 -22.92
C LEU A 295 -0.15 7.16 -22.73
N ASP A 296 -0.58 6.01 -23.25
CA ASP A 296 -1.95 5.49 -23.14
C ASP A 296 -2.22 4.90 -21.73
N TYR A 297 -1.96 5.69 -20.69
CA TYR A 297 -2.21 5.35 -19.29
C TYR A 297 -3.19 6.31 -18.63
N PHE A 298 -3.90 5.80 -17.64
CA PHE A 298 -4.87 6.52 -16.83
C PHE A 298 -4.45 6.45 -15.38
N LEU A 299 -4.46 7.60 -14.69
CA LEU A 299 -4.21 7.68 -13.27
C LEU A 299 -5.50 8.07 -12.56
N ALA A 300 -6.01 7.18 -11.72
CA ALA A 300 -7.22 7.40 -10.94
C ALA A 300 -6.87 7.55 -9.46
N LYS A 301 -7.63 8.37 -8.74
CA LYS A 301 -7.65 8.37 -7.28
C LYS A 301 -9.06 8.06 -6.77
N ALA A 302 -9.20 7.02 -5.97
CA ALA A 302 -10.42 6.73 -5.23
C ALA A 302 -10.44 7.56 -3.94
N ILE A 303 -11.57 8.21 -3.64
CA ILE A 303 -11.81 8.91 -2.37
C ILE A 303 -13.21 8.58 -1.85
N SER A 304 -13.42 8.76 -0.55
CA SER A 304 -14.73 8.63 0.09
C SER A 304 -14.82 9.53 1.31
N GLU A 305 -15.99 10.14 1.53
CA GLU A 305 -16.31 10.85 2.78
C GLU A 305 -16.59 9.88 3.93
N ASP A 306 -16.88 8.61 3.62
CA ASP A 306 -17.15 7.57 4.60
C ASP A 306 -15.84 6.98 5.19
N ILE A 307 -14.67 7.37 4.64
CA ILE A 307 -13.34 6.87 5.02
C ILE A 307 -12.50 8.01 5.59
N LYS A 308 -11.91 7.79 6.77
CA LYS A 308 -10.89 8.71 7.31
C LYS A 308 -9.63 8.68 6.44
N PRO A 309 -9.06 9.85 6.09
CA PRO A 309 -7.76 9.91 5.41
C PRO A 309 -6.70 9.11 6.16
N LEU A 310 -5.83 8.43 5.41
CA LEU A 310 -4.62 7.82 5.96
C LEU A 310 -3.62 8.94 6.30
N GLU A 311 -3.08 8.91 7.52
CA GLU A 311 -2.11 9.88 8.01
C GLU A 311 -0.90 9.15 8.59
N TRP A 312 0.32 9.62 8.29
CA TRP A 312 1.51 9.27 9.06
C TRP A 312 1.51 10.03 10.38
N GLY A 313 1.85 9.34 11.47
CA GLY A 313 1.87 9.87 12.83
C GLY A 313 1.65 8.75 13.84
N ALA A 314 1.80 9.10 15.12
CA ALA A 314 1.49 8.18 16.21
C ALA A 314 0.12 8.56 16.80
N GLU A 315 -0.84 7.63 16.75
CA GLU A 315 -2.19 7.85 17.26
C GLU A 315 -2.25 7.49 18.75
N GLN A 316 -2.74 8.39 19.58
CA GLN A 316 -3.14 8.02 20.94
C GLN A 316 -4.55 7.43 20.85
N LEU A 317 -4.69 6.14 21.16
CA LEU A 317 -6.00 5.53 21.38
C LEU A 317 -6.41 5.79 22.82
N ASP A 318 -7.66 6.16 23.06
CA ASP A 318 -8.17 6.71 24.33
C ASP A 318 -7.94 5.82 25.58
N GLU A 319 -7.55 4.55 25.39
CA GLU A 319 -7.32 3.55 26.45
C GLU A 319 -5.86 3.07 26.56
N ILE A 320 -4.95 3.54 25.70
CA ILE A 320 -3.55 3.08 25.66
C ILE A 320 -2.62 4.22 26.03
N THR A 321 -1.79 3.99 27.04
CA THR A 321 -0.87 4.99 27.60
C THR A 321 0.27 5.38 26.66
N ASN A 322 0.59 4.53 25.68
CA ASN A 322 1.59 4.78 24.66
C ASN A 322 0.94 5.00 23.29
N PRO A 323 1.38 6.01 22.52
CA PRO A 323 0.85 6.22 21.18
C PRO A 323 1.19 5.02 20.30
N LEU A 324 0.20 4.55 19.53
CA LEU A 324 0.35 3.42 18.62
C LEU A 324 0.66 3.92 17.21
N VAL A 325 1.54 3.17 16.55
CA VAL A 325 1.90 3.37 15.15
C VAL A 325 1.25 2.27 14.34
N HIS A 326 0.38 2.63 13.40
CA HIS A 326 -0.32 1.65 12.57
C HIS A 326 0.66 0.93 11.62
N PRO A 327 0.34 -0.29 11.16
CA PRO A 327 1.27 -1.17 10.45
C PRO A 327 1.40 -0.92 8.95
N ILE A 328 0.54 -0.06 8.41
CA ILE A 328 0.63 0.44 7.04
C ILE A 328 1.99 1.14 6.88
N PRO A 329 2.85 0.70 5.95
CA PRO A 329 4.10 1.37 5.60
C PRO A 329 3.84 2.55 4.70
#